data_AF-A0A5B8MTE3-F1
#
_entry.id   AF-A0A5B8MTE3-F1
#
_cell.length_a   1.000
_cell.length_b   1.000
_cell.length_c   1.000
_cell.angle_alpha   90.00
_cell.angle_beta   90.00
_cell.angle_gamma   90.00
#
_symmetry.space_group_name_H-M   'P 1'
#
loop_
_entity.id
_entity.type
_entity.pdbx_description
1 polymer ?
#
loop_
_entity_poly.entity_id
_entity_poly.type
_entity_poly.pdbx_seq_one_letter_code
_entity_poly.pdbx_strand_id
1 'polypeptide(L)'
;MKEVPVVLPEDEVRMHEEDRKDLDRAKEKNRETTKAAKRALRVARETQEVAEHTLAALDGQTEKINKLDGKMVDMKEDVKNSESYLRYITRACVCCSCFVKDPTIKEEGHWSKEVKKQAAIEKKAKALAKDKGKGKAEVERTFSETGRPDKLKVVGEMVPMKVVGGEDLKEIDAEFYVQDKALDEISSIVGNLQGMSKTMGEEIAKQNVMIDELDTKATPLKDRIRDMNTRTRLNKIHLKKESNSSVINDVGSTLIKTMK
;
A
#
# COMPACT_ATOMS: atom_id res chain seq x y z
N MET A 1 1.69 10.19 99.63
CA MET A 1 2.36 10.62 98.39
C MET A 1 1.67 9.87 97.26
N LYS A 2 0.92 10.58 96.42
CA LYS A 2 0.26 10.00 95.24
C LYS A 2 1.25 10.13 94.08
N GLU A 3 1.68 9.01 93.52
CA GLU A 3 2.54 9.01 92.35
C GLU A 3 1.78 9.64 91.18
N VAL A 4 2.35 10.73 90.66
CA VAL A 4 1.86 11.41 89.46
C VAL A 4 2.32 10.57 88.28
N PRO A 5 1.42 10.14 87.37
CA PRO A 5 1.85 9.44 86.17
C PRO A 5 2.65 10.41 85.29
N VAL A 6 3.91 10.04 85.03
CA VAL A 6 4.77 10.74 84.08
C VAL A 6 4.18 10.54 82.69
N VAL A 7 3.52 11.57 82.17
CA VAL A 7 3.12 11.64 80.77
C VAL A 7 4.40 11.87 79.97
N LEU A 8 4.89 10.82 79.31
CA LEU A 8 5.94 10.93 78.31
C LEU A 8 5.36 11.62 77.06
N PRO A 9 6.11 12.55 76.42
CA PRO A 9 5.64 13.27 75.26
C PRO A 9 5.47 12.32 74.06
N GLU A 10 4.47 12.64 73.23
CA GLU A 10 4.02 11.88 72.08
C GLU A 10 5.18 11.41 71.20
N ASP A 11 5.16 10.11 70.87
CA ASP A 11 6.06 9.50 69.89
C ASP A 11 5.87 10.17 68.52
N GLU A 12 6.61 11.26 68.28
CA GLU A 12 6.94 11.68 66.93
C GLU A 12 7.74 10.55 66.29
N VAL A 13 7.05 9.67 65.56
CA VAL A 13 7.67 8.66 64.70
C VAL A 13 8.47 9.40 63.64
N ARG A 14 9.72 9.72 63.98
CA ARG A 14 10.72 10.24 63.08
C ARG A 14 11.02 9.12 62.10
N MET A 15 10.43 9.20 60.90
CA MET A 15 10.77 8.32 59.77
C MET A 15 12.28 8.11 59.73
N HIS A 16 12.71 6.84 59.76
CA HIS A 16 14.14 6.52 59.73
C HIS A 16 14.74 7.12 58.45
N GLU A 17 16.00 7.57 58.54
CA GLU A 17 16.65 8.24 57.42
C GLU A 17 16.74 7.34 56.16
N GLU A 18 16.75 6.03 56.36
CA GLU A 18 16.66 5.03 55.30
C GLU A 18 15.30 5.05 54.59
N ASP A 19 14.18 5.06 55.33
CA ASP A 19 12.83 5.13 54.75
C ASP A 19 12.59 6.42 53.96
N ARG A 20 13.19 7.53 54.39
CA ARG A 20 13.14 8.81 53.65
C ARG A 20 13.89 8.72 52.33
N LYS A 21 15.08 8.11 52.32
CA LYS A 21 15.86 7.89 51.09
C LYS A 21 15.14 6.96 50.11
N ASP A 22 14.49 5.92 50.61
CA ASP A 22 13.70 5.01 49.79
C ASP A 22 12.45 5.68 49.19
N LEU A 23 11.77 6.53 49.97
CA LEU A 23 10.65 7.33 49.47
C LEU A 23 11.09 8.32 48.38
N ASP A 24 12.19 9.05 48.58
CA ASP A 24 12.74 9.96 47.59
C ASP A 24 13.14 9.22 46.30
N ARG A 25 13.72 8.02 46.43
CA ARG A 25 14.05 7.15 45.29
C ARG A 25 12.80 6.67 44.56
N ALA A 26 11.72 6.35 45.27
CA ALA A 26 10.46 5.95 44.68
C ALA A 26 9.81 7.10 43.90
N LYS A 27 9.83 8.31 44.47
CA LYS A 27 9.34 9.53 43.81
C LYS A 27 10.10 9.84 42.53
N GLU A 28 11.43 9.77 42.55
CA GLU A 28 12.21 10.04 41.33
C GLU A 28 11.91 9.02 40.24
N LYS A 29 11.81 7.73 40.59
CA LYS A 29 11.40 6.69 39.63
C LYS A 29 10.02 6.94 39.05
N ASN A 30 9.04 7.34 39.88
CA ASN A 30 7.70 7.66 39.40
C ASN A 30 7.67 8.89 38.49
N ARG A 31 8.49 9.90 38.77
CA ARG A 31 8.67 11.05 37.88
C ARG A 31 9.27 10.63 36.54
N GLU A 32 10.26 9.75 36.56
CA GLU A 32 10.86 9.17 35.36
C GLU A 32 9.86 8.36 34.53
N THR A 33 9.06 7.48 35.16
CA THR A 33 8.01 6.70 34.47
C THR A 33 6.92 7.61 33.91
N THR A 34 6.51 8.64 34.64
CA THR A 34 5.56 9.66 34.15
C THR A 34 6.11 10.41 32.93
N LYS A 35 7.39 10.81 32.96
CA LYS A 35 8.04 11.44 31.80
C LYS A 35 8.11 10.47 30.62
N ALA A 36 8.38 9.19 30.86
CA ALA A 36 8.40 8.17 29.81
C ALA A 36 7.01 7.94 29.20
N ALA A 37 5.97 7.82 30.03
CA ALA A 37 4.58 7.68 29.58
C ALA A 37 4.15 8.89 28.72
N LYS A 38 4.49 10.12 29.14
CA LYS A 38 4.22 11.33 28.35
C LYS A 38 4.95 11.34 27.00
N ARG A 39 6.18 10.84 26.92
CA ARG A 39 6.91 10.68 25.66
C ARG A 39 6.25 9.64 24.76
N ALA A 40 5.87 8.49 25.32
CA ALA A 40 5.18 7.43 24.58
C ALA A 40 3.84 7.92 24.02
N LEU A 41 3.06 8.67 24.82
CA LEU A 41 1.79 9.26 24.39
C LEU A 41 1.96 10.25 23.24
N ARG A 42 3.00 11.10 23.29
CA ARG A 42 3.33 12.02 22.19
C ARG A 42 3.59 11.25 20.89
N VAL A 43 4.45 10.24 20.95
CA VAL A 43 4.80 9.42 19.77
C VAL A 43 3.56 8.69 19.25
N ALA A 44 2.71 8.16 20.12
CA ALA A 44 1.48 7.49 19.72
C ALA A 44 0.54 8.44 18.95
N ARG A 45 0.34 9.67 19.45
CA ARG A 45 -0.48 10.68 18.77
C ARG A 45 0.10 11.11 17.42
N GLU A 46 1.41 11.36 17.37
CA GLU A 46 2.11 11.68 16.11
C GLU A 46 1.98 10.53 15.10
N THR A 47 2.07 9.28 15.55
CA THR A 47 1.90 8.09 14.70
C THR A 47 0.47 7.97 14.17
N GLN A 48 -0.53 8.30 14.98
CA GLN A 48 -1.93 8.33 14.56
C GLN A 48 -2.15 9.36 13.44
N GLU A 49 -1.66 10.59 13.60
CA GLU A 49 -1.78 11.63 12.58
C GLU A 49 -1.11 11.21 11.25
N VAL A 50 0.08 10.61 11.33
CA VAL A 50 0.78 10.09 10.15
C VAL A 50 -0.01 8.94 9.49
N ALA A 51 -0.61 8.06 10.28
CA ALA A 51 -1.43 6.97 9.77
C ALA A 51 -2.71 7.50 9.09
N GLU A 52 -3.34 8.55 9.63
CA GLU A 52 -4.51 9.20 9.03
C GLU A 52 -4.17 9.82 7.68
N HIS A 53 -3.06 10.57 7.61
CA HIS A 53 -2.56 11.11 6.34
C HIS A 53 -2.22 10.00 5.34
N THR A 54 -1.65 8.88 5.81
CA THR A 54 -1.30 7.74 4.93
C THR A 54 -2.56 7.07 4.37
N LEU A 55 -3.61 6.89 5.18
CA LEU A 55 -4.90 6.38 4.70
C LEU A 55 -5.51 7.29 3.63
N ALA A 56 -5.54 8.61 3.87
CA ALA A 56 -6.03 9.57 2.87
C ALA A 56 -5.20 9.52 1.57
N ALA A 57 -3.88 9.35 1.69
CA ALA A 57 -3.01 9.18 0.54
C ALA A 57 -3.30 7.88 -0.23
N LEU A 58 -3.56 6.77 0.46
CA LEU A 58 -3.94 5.50 -0.16
C LEU A 58 -5.29 5.61 -0.89
N ASP A 59 -6.29 6.23 -0.28
CA ASP A 59 -7.59 6.47 -0.95
C ASP A 59 -7.42 7.29 -2.23
N GLY A 60 -6.61 8.35 -2.18
CA GLY A 60 -6.27 9.16 -3.35
C GLY A 60 -5.47 8.39 -4.41
N GLN A 61 -4.65 7.40 -4.02
CA GLN A 61 -3.97 6.50 -4.96
C GLN A 61 -4.97 5.55 -5.65
N THR A 62 -5.95 5.03 -4.92
CA THR A 62 -7.01 4.18 -5.48
C THR A 62 -7.81 4.91 -6.57
N GLU A 63 -8.18 6.17 -6.34
CA GLU A 63 -8.86 6.96 -7.38
C GLU A 63 -7.99 7.15 -8.62
N LYS A 64 -6.68 7.42 -8.44
CA LYS A 64 -5.73 7.55 -9.55
C LYS A 64 -5.61 6.25 -10.35
N ILE A 65 -5.57 5.10 -9.68
CA ILE A 65 -5.53 3.78 -10.33
C ILE A 65 -6.79 3.56 -11.17
N ASN A 66 -7.98 3.85 -10.63
CA ASN A 66 -9.23 3.74 -11.38
C ASN A 66 -9.27 4.68 -12.60
N LYS A 67 -8.80 5.92 -12.44
CA LYS A 67 -8.69 6.87 -13.55
C LYS A 67 -7.70 6.40 -14.61
N LEU A 68 -6.60 5.77 -14.20
CA LEU A 68 -5.62 5.19 -15.11
C LEU A 68 -6.20 4.00 -15.89
N ASP A 69 -6.99 3.15 -15.23
CA ASP A 69 -7.68 2.02 -15.88
C ASP A 69 -8.69 2.50 -16.94
N GLY A 70 -9.47 3.53 -16.62
CA GLY A 70 -10.37 4.16 -17.59
C GLY A 70 -9.62 4.69 -18.82
N LYS A 71 -8.55 5.48 -18.59
CA LYS A 71 -7.71 5.99 -19.70
C LYS A 71 -7.08 4.88 -20.53
N MET A 72 -6.79 3.74 -19.92
CA MET A 72 -6.22 2.60 -20.62
C MET A 72 -7.24 1.91 -21.53
N VAL A 73 -8.50 1.85 -21.12
CA VAL A 73 -9.60 1.40 -21.98
C VAL A 73 -9.75 2.35 -23.17
N ASP A 74 -9.75 3.66 -22.93
CA ASP A 74 -9.83 4.67 -23.98
C ASP A 74 -8.66 4.54 -24.97
N MET A 75 -7.42 4.44 -24.47
CA MET A 75 -6.23 4.25 -25.31
C MET A 75 -6.30 2.96 -26.14
N LYS A 76 -6.87 1.89 -25.58
CA LYS A 76 -7.06 0.64 -26.32
C LYS A 76 -8.05 0.80 -27.48
N GLU A 77 -9.12 1.57 -27.28
CA GLU A 77 -10.05 1.94 -28.34
C GLU A 77 -9.37 2.82 -29.40
N ASP A 78 -8.61 3.82 -28.98
CA ASP A 78 -7.86 4.70 -29.89
C ASP A 78 -6.84 3.94 -30.74
N VAL A 79 -6.12 2.98 -30.14
CA VAL A 79 -5.18 2.12 -30.87
C VAL A 79 -5.92 1.24 -31.87
N LYS A 80 -7.08 0.68 -31.50
CA LYS A 80 -7.91 -0.11 -32.43
C LYS A 80 -8.39 0.74 -33.61
N ASN A 81 -8.84 1.97 -33.35
CA ASN A 81 -9.28 2.91 -34.37
C ASN A 81 -8.11 3.30 -35.28
N SER A 82 -6.95 3.60 -34.70
CA SER A 82 -5.73 3.93 -35.43
C SER A 82 -5.23 2.77 -36.32
N GLU A 83 -5.27 1.53 -35.82
CA GLU A 83 -4.99 0.35 -36.63
C GLU A 83 -5.96 0.20 -37.81
N SER A 84 -7.24 0.53 -37.62
CA SER A 84 -8.23 0.51 -38.72
C SER A 84 -7.94 1.57 -39.79
N TYR A 85 -7.52 2.78 -39.40
CA TYR A 85 -7.13 3.83 -40.34
C TYR A 85 -5.86 3.46 -41.09
N LEU A 86 -4.84 2.92 -40.41
CA LEU A 86 -3.64 2.43 -41.08
C LEU A 86 -3.95 1.31 -42.07
N ARG A 87 -4.84 0.38 -41.73
CA ARG A 87 -5.33 -0.65 -42.68
C ARG A 87 -6.01 -0.02 -43.89
N TYR A 88 -6.89 0.94 -43.68
CA TYR A 88 -7.58 1.65 -44.76
C TYR A 88 -6.61 2.39 -45.69
N ILE A 89 -5.66 3.15 -45.13
CA ILE A 89 -4.66 3.90 -45.91
C ILE A 89 -3.72 2.95 -46.66
N THR A 90 -3.30 1.84 -46.03
CA THR A 90 -2.48 0.81 -46.70
C THR A 90 -3.25 0.16 -47.85
N ARG A 91 -4.58 0.02 -47.72
CA ARG A 91 -5.47 -0.49 -48.76
C ARG A 91 -5.75 0.52 -49.88
N ALA A 92 -5.61 1.81 -49.61
CA ALA A 92 -5.83 2.91 -50.55
C ALA A 92 -4.58 3.28 -51.40
N CYS A 93 -3.58 2.39 -51.47
CA CYS A 93 -2.45 2.58 -52.38
C CYS A 93 -2.92 2.58 -53.85
N VAL A 94 -2.53 3.66 -54.52
CA VAL A 94 -2.97 4.19 -55.81
C VAL A 94 -2.21 3.52 -56.95
N CYS A 95 -2.79 2.47 -57.56
CA CYS A 95 -2.69 2.14 -59.00
C CYS A 95 -3.32 0.75 -59.25
N CYS A 96 -4.41 0.70 -60.00
CA CYS A 96 -5.04 -0.52 -60.57
C CYS A 96 -5.85 -1.43 -59.62
N SER A 97 -6.79 -2.15 -60.23
CA SER A 97 -7.83 -3.07 -59.73
C SER A 97 -7.35 -4.27 -58.90
N CYS A 98 -6.45 -4.05 -57.94
CA CYS A 98 -5.89 -5.10 -57.11
C CYS A 98 -6.81 -5.36 -55.91
N PHE A 99 -7.52 -6.49 -55.98
CA PHE A 99 -8.19 -7.14 -54.86
C PHE A 99 -7.14 -7.68 -53.87
N VAL A 100 -6.34 -6.79 -53.25
CA VAL A 100 -5.34 -7.20 -52.24
C VAL A 100 -6.13 -7.66 -51.03
N LYS A 101 -6.24 -8.98 -50.84
CA LYS A 101 -6.69 -9.56 -49.57
C LYS A 101 -5.66 -9.15 -48.52
N ASP A 102 -6.15 -8.54 -47.46
CA ASP A 102 -5.34 -8.10 -46.32
C ASP A 102 -4.49 -9.29 -45.83
N PRO A 103 -3.15 -9.21 -45.84
CA PRO A 103 -2.29 -10.31 -45.38
C PRO A 103 -2.53 -10.64 -43.91
N THR A 104 -3.15 -9.75 -43.12
CA THR A 104 -3.45 -9.93 -41.70
C THR A 104 -4.80 -10.59 -41.39
N ILE A 105 -5.69 -10.80 -42.37
CA ILE A 105 -6.93 -11.60 -42.16
C ILE A 105 -6.59 -13.02 -41.65
N LYS A 106 -5.43 -13.55 -42.07
CA LYS A 106 -4.95 -14.85 -41.58
C LYS A 106 -4.46 -14.78 -40.13
N GLU A 107 -3.90 -13.65 -39.70
CA GLU A 107 -3.35 -13.45 -38.34
C GLU A 107 -4.42 -13.09 -37.30
N GLU A 108 -5.44 -12.30 -37.65
CA GLU A 108 -6.60 -12.05 -36.77
C GLU A 108 -7.34 -13.34 -36.42
N GLY A 109 -7.40 -14.29 -37.35
CA GLY A 109 -7.91 -15.63 -37.13
C GLY A 109 -7.07 -16.44 -36.12
N HIS A 110 -5.76 -16.24 -36.08
CA HIS A 110 -4.87 -16.91 -35.13
C HIS A 110 -4.99 -16.28 -33.73
N TRP A 111 -5.00 -14.94 -33.64
CA TRP A 111 -5.16 -14.23 -32.38
C TRP A 111 -6.55 -14.42 -31.76
N SER A 112 -7.63 -14.35 -32.56
CA SER A 112 -9.00 -14.64 -32.08
C SER A 112 -9.14 -16.07 -31.58
N LYS A 113 -8.49 -17.04 -32.22
CA LYS A 113 -8.45 -18.44 -31.75
C LYS A 113 -7.64 -18.58 -30.47
N GLU A 114 -6.49 -17.93 -30.37
CA GLU A 114 -5.61 -18.02 -29.20
C GLU A 114 -6.24 -17.34 -27.97
N VAL A 115 -6.89 -16.19 -28.13
CA VAL A 115 -7.66 -15.52 -27.06
C VAL A 115 -8.85 -16.37 -26.62
N LYS A 116 -9.59 -16.99 -27.56
CA LYS A 116 -10.66 -17.94 -27.22
C LYS A 116 -10.14 -19.17 -26.48
N LYS A 117 -8.95 -19.67 -26.86
CA LYS A 117 -8.28 -20.79 -26.22
C LYS A 117 -7.81 -20.44 -24.81
N GLN A 118 -7.22 -19.27 -24.60
CA GLN A 118 -6.83 -18.76 -23.28
C GLN A 118 -8.04 -18.53 -22.38
N ALA A 119 -9.12 -17.92 -22.88
CA ALA A 119 -10.36 -17.76 -22.12
C ALA A 119 -11.02 -19.11 -21.75
N ALA A 120 -10.90 -20.12 -22.61
CA ALA A 120 -11.36 -21.48 -22.31
C ALA A 120 -10.49 -22.18 -21.25
N ILE A 121 -9.17 -21.98 -21.27
CA ILE A 121 -8.25 -22.46 -20.24
C ILE A 121 -8.55 -21.78 -18.89
N GLU A 122 -8.77 -20.47 -18.88
CA GLU A 122 -9.08 -19.71 -17.68
C GLU A 122 -10.44 -20.10 -17.08
N LYS A 123 -11.47 -20.34 -17.92
CA LYS A 123 -12.76 -20.89 -17.47
C LYS A 123 -12.61 -22.30 -16.89
N LYS A 124 -11.80 -23.16 -17.50
CA LYS A 124 -11.52 -24.51 -16.97
C LYS A 124 -10.74 -24.45 -15.66
N ALA A 125 -9.78 -23.54 -15.53
CA ALA A 125 -9.04 -23.31 -14.28
C ALA A 125 -9.96 -22.80 -13.16
N LYS A 126 -10.86 -21.87 -13.45
CA LYS A 126 -11.88 -21.38 -12.50
C LYS A 126 -12.90 -22.48 -12.11
N ALA A 127 -13.25 -23.38 -13.03
CA ALA A 127 -14.11 -24.53 -12.73
C ALA A 127 -13.40 -25.56 -11.84
N LEU A 128 -12.11 -25.84 -12.09
CA LEU A 128 -11.27 -26.73 -11.26
C LEU A 128 -11.00 -26.13 -9.86
N ALA A 129 -10.90 -24.81 -9.74
CA ALA A 129 -10.79 -24.12 -8.46
C ALA A 129 -12.10 -24.20 -7.63
N LYS A 130 -13.26 -24.24 -8.29
CA LYS A 130 -14.57 -24.35 -7.62
C LYS A 130 -14.86 -25.76 -7.08
N ASP A 131 -14.26 -26.79 -7.68
CA ASP A 131 -14.39 -28.19 -7.23
C ASP A 131 -13.54 -28.50 -5.99
N LYS A 132 -12.39 -27.82 -5.82
CA LYS A 132 -11.56 -27.91 -4.60
C LYS A 132 -12.09 -27.08 -3.41
N GLY A 133 -13.22 -26.38 -3.56
CA GLY A 133 -13.85 -25.57 -2.52
C GLY A 133 -14.80 -26.32 -1.58
N LYS A 134 -14.91 -27.66 -1.67
CA LYS A 134 -15.62 -28.49 -0.69
C LYS A 134 -14.63 -29.26 0.17
N GLY A 135 -13.89 -28.54 0.99
CA GLY A 135 -12.98 -29.13 1.95
C GLY A 135 -12.34 -28.07 2.83
N LYS A 136 -12.83 -27.98 4.07
CA LYS A 136 -12.36 -27.14 5.19
C LYS A 136 -12.91 -25.71 5.23
N ALA A 137 -14.20 -25.60 5.55
CA ALA A 137 -14.66 -24.58 6.47
C ALA A 137 -14.50 -25.14 7.88
N GLU A 138 -13.40 -24.82 8.55
CA GLU A 138 -13.30 -24.76 10.02
C GLU A 138 -11.93 -24.15 10.38
N VAL A 139 -11.87 -22.83 10.52
CA VAL A 139 -11.15 -22.12 11.59
C VAL A 139 -11.77 -20.72 11.63
N GLU A 140 -12.91 -20.59 12.32
CA GLU A 140 -13.34 -19.31 12.86
C GLU A 140 -13.53 -19.47 14.37
N ARG A 141 -12.60 -18.84 15.08
CA ARG A 141 -12.73 -18.16 16.38
C ARG A 141 -13.85 -18.66 17.31
N THR A 142 -13.44 -19.50 18.25
CA THR A 142 -13.93 -19.46 19.62
C THR A 142 -12.74 -19.40 20.56
N PHE A 143 -12.30 -18.20 20.93
CA PHE A 143 -11.53 -18.01 22.15
C PHE A 143 -12.52 -17.59 23.24
N SER A 144 -13.30 -18.55 23.74
CA SER A 144 -13.98 -18.43 25.01
C SER A 144 -13.01 -18.88 26.09
N GLU A 145 -12.55 -17.92 26.88
CA GLU A 145 -12.74 -17.93 28.33
C GLU A 145 -12.80 -19.32 29.00
N THR A 146 -11.68 -20.04 29.04
CA THR A 146 -11.43 -21.04 30.10
C THR A 146 -9.95 -21.12 30.36
N GLY A 147 -9.53 -20.48 31.45
CA GLY A 147 -8.17 -20.48 31.93
C GLY A 147 -8.09 -19.64 33.20
N ARG A 148 -8.80 -20.07 34.24
CA ARG A 148 -8.64 -19.57 35.60
C ARG A 148 -7.20 -19.90 36.02
N PRO A 149 -6.26 -18.94 36.18
CA PRO A 149 -5.05 -19.26 36.90
C PRO A 149 -5.44 -19.47 38.36
N ASP A 150 -4.97 -20.58 38.89
CA ASP A 150 -5.00 -20.91 40.31
C ASP A 150 -4.65 -19.70 41.16
N LYS A 151 -5.35 -19.65 42.29
CA LYS A 151 -5.15 -18.74 43.42
C LYS A 151 -3.69 -18.28 43.48
N LEU A 152 -3.41 -17.06 43.00
CA LEU A 152 -2.22 -16.35 43.44
C LEU A 152 -2.30 -16.28 44.96
N LYS A 153 -1.28 -16.83 45.61
CA LYS A 153 -1.08 -16.61 47.04
C LYS A 153 -1.19 -15.12 47.28
N VAL A 154 -2.07 -14.73 48.19
CA VAL A 154 -2.09 -13.40 48.79
C VAL A 154 -0.69 -13.19 49.36
N VAL A 155 0.16 -12.51 48.59
CA VAL A 155 1.48 -12.09 49.06
C VAL A 155 1.19 -10.87 49.91
N GLY A 156 1.40 -11.04 51.21
CA GLY A 156 1.50 -9.95 52.17
C GLY A 156 0.24 -9.11 52.26
N GLU A 157 -0.48 -9.27 53.37
CA GLU A 157 -1.20 -8.15 53.95
C GLU A 157 -0.32 -6.90 53.82
N MET A 158 -0.73 -5.95 52.96
CA MET A 158 -0.16 -4.61 52.96
C MET A 158 -0.54 -4.05 54.33
N VAL A 159 0.33 -4.28 55.31
CA VAL A 159 0.31 -3.51 56.55
C VAL A 159 0.36 -2.06 56.09
N PRO A 160 -0.66 -1.23 56.37
CA PRO A 160 -0.58 0.16 56.01
C PRO A 160 0.64 0.71 56.75
N MET A 161 1.68 1.05 56.00
CA MET A 161 2.84 1.77 56.52
C MET A 161 2.34 3.16 56.91
N LYS A 162 1.74 3.24 58.10
CA LYS A 162 1.47 4.49 58.77
C LYS A 162 2.84 4.96 59.24
N VAL A 163 3.51 5.78 58.44
CA VAL A 163 3.89 7.17 58.72
C VAL A 163 4.64 7.73 57.49
N VAL A 164 3.99 7.83 56.32
CA VAL A 164 4.45 8.79 55.30
C VAL A 164 3.61 10.04 55.50
N GLY A 165 4.24 11.23 55.58
CA GLY A 165 3.50 12.49 55.62
C GLY A 165 2.44 12.47 54.52
N GLY A 166 1.18 12.76 54.88
CA GLY A 166 0.05 12.54 53.97
C GLY A 166 0.16 13.29 52.63
N GLU A 167 1.07 14.23 52.50
CA GLU A 167 1.37 14.96 51.26
C GLU A 167 2.25 14.15 50.28
N ASP A 168 3.26 13.43 50.77
CA ASP A 168 4.20 12.68 49.92
C ASP A 168 3.54 11.46 49.28
N LEU A 169 2.65 10.80 50.02
CA LEU A 169 1.88 9.68 49.50
C LEU A 169 0.83 10.13 48.47
N LYS A 170 0.21 11.30 48.69
CA LYS A 170 -0.72 11.92 47.74
C LYS A 170 -0.02 12.34 46.44
N GLU A 171 1.22 12.81 46.51
CA GLU A 171 2.00 13.15 45.31
C GLU A 171 2.26 11.90 44.46
N ILE A 172 2.68 10.81 45.10
CA ILE A 172 2.91 9.52 44.44
C ILE A 172 1.62 8.99 43.80
N ASP A 173 0.50 9.00 44.54
CA ASP A 173 -0.80 8.54 44.04
C ASP A 173 -1.29 9.40 42.86
N ALA A 174 -1.08 10.72 42.91
CA ALA A 174 -1.43 11.62 41.83
C ALA A 174 -0.58 11.36 40.57
N GLU A 175 0.72 11.08 40.71
CA GLU A 175 1.57 10.70 39.59
C GLU A 175 1.16 9.35 38.98
N PHE A 176 0.82 8.36 39.81
CA PHE A 176 0.29 7.08 39.32
C PHE A 176 -1.00 7.26 38.54
N TYR A 177 -1.92 8.09 39.03
CA TYR A 177 -3.16 8.41 38.30
C TYR A 177 -2.88 9.04 36.92
N VAL A 178 -1.88 9.92 36.82
CA VAL A 178 -1.48 10.53 35.53
C VAL A 178 -0.85 9.48 34.61
N GLN A 179 -0.03 8.57 35.14
CA GLN A 179 0.56 7.48 34.36
C GLN A 179 -0.50 6.55 33.81
N ASP A 180 -1.44 6.11 34.65
CA ASP A 180 -2.53 5.19 34.27
C ASP A 180 -3.40 5.80 33.18
N LYS A 181 -3.81 7.07 33.35
CA LYS A 181 -4.54 7.80 32.30
C LYS A 181 -3.76 7.90 30.99
N ALA A 182 -2.45 8.13 31.04
CA ALA A 182 -1.62 8.18 29.83
C ALA A 182 -1.54 6.82 29.14
N LEU A 183 -1.49 5.72 29.90
CA LEU A 183 -1.49 4.36 29.37
C LEU A 183 -2.84 3.99 28.75
N ASP A 184 -3.96 4.38 29.36
CA ASP A 184 -5.31 4.19 28.79
C ASP A 184 -5.46 4.94 27.45
N GLU A 185 -4.99 6.18 27.38
CA GLU A 185 -4.99 6.96 26.14
C GLU A 185 -4.11 6.29 25.07
N ILE A 186 -2.90 5.83 25.43
CA ILE A 186 -2.02 5.08 24.52
C ILE A 186 -2.73 3.81 24.03
N SER A 187 -3.37 3.05 24.92
CA SER A 187 -4.10 1.82 24.58
C SER A 187 -5.21 2.10 23.56
N SER A 188 -5.98 3.17 23.76
CA SER A 188 -7.00 3.61 22.81
C SER A 188 -6.41 3.98 21.44
N ILE A 189 -5.34 4.77 21.41
CA ILE A 189 -4.66 5.17 20.17
C ILE A 189 -4.10 3.94 19.43
N VAL A 190 -3.48 3.01 20.16
CA VAL A 190 -2.93 1.77 19.58
C VAL A 190 -4.06 0.90 19.01
N GLY A 191 -5.21 0.83 19.67
CA GLY A 191 -6.41 0.18 19.14
C GLY A 191 -6.89 0.81 17.82
N ASN A 192 -6.93 2.14 17.75
CA ASN A 192 -7.28 2.85 16.52
C ASN A 192 -6.25 2.61 15.41
N LEU A 193 -4.95 2.71 15.72
CA LEU A 193 -3.84 2.41 14.81
C LEU A 193 -3.90 0.98 14.28
N GLN A 194 -4.31 0.01 15.10
CA GLN A 194 -4.51 -1.37 14.67
C GLN A 194 -5.64 -1.48 13.65
N GLY A 195 -6.77 -0.81 13.92
CA GLY A 195 -7.89 -0.73 12.98
C GLY A 195 -7.46 -0.12 11.64
N MET A 196 -6.78 1.03 11.70
CA MET A 196 -6.24 1.72 10.53
C MET A 196 -5.24 0.86 9.76
N SER A 197 -4.30 0.20 10.45
CA SER A 197 -3.30 -0.69 9.85
C SER A 197 -3.96 -1.86 9.11
N LYS A 198 -5.03 -2.42 9.66
CA LYS A 198 -5.82 -3.45 8.99
C LYS A 198 -6.48 -2.91 7.71
N THR A 199 -7.14 -1.75 7.78
CA THR A 199 -7.73 -1.09 6.61
C THR A 199 -6.68 -0.74 5.55
N MET A 200 -5.53 -0.22 5.97
CA MET A 200 -4.38 0.04 5.08
C MET A 200 -3.92 -1.24 4.39
N GLY A 201 -3.81 -2.35 5.13
CA GLY A 201 -3.43 -3.65 4.58
C GLY A 201 -4.42 -4.19 3.55
N GLU A 202 -5.72 -4.07 3.83
CA GLU A 202 -6.79 -4.48 2.90
C GLU A 202 -6.82 -3.62 1.63
N GLU A 203 -6.69 -2.29 1.77
CA GLU A 203 -6.67 -1.38 0.61
C GLU A 203 -5.40 -1.57 -0.23
N ILE A 204 -4.23 -1.78 0.37
CA ILE A 204 -2.99 -2.12 -0.36
C ILE A 204 -3.16 -3.44 -1.13
N ALA A 205 -3.72 -4.47 -0.50
CA ALA A 205 -3.95 -5.75 -1.18
C ALA A 205 -4.88 -5.58 -2.40
N LYS A 206 -5.94 -4.76 -2.26
CA LYS A 206 -6.84 -4.40 -3.35
C LYS A 206 -6.13 -3.60 -4.46
N GLN A 207 -5.31 -2.60 -4.09
CA GLN A 207 -4.51 -1.83 -5.04
C GLN A 207 -3.53 -2.72 -5.82
N ASN A 208 -2.88 -3.69 -5.18
CA ASN A 208 -1.99 -4.63 -5.84
C ASN A 208 -2.72 -5.40 -6.96
N VAL A 209 -3.92 -5.91 -6.67
CA VAL A 209 -4.74 -6.60 -7.70
C VAL A 209 -5.12 -5.67 -8.85
N MET A 210 -5.51 -4.43 -8.56
CA MET A 210 -5.82 -3.44 -9.60
C MET A 210 -4.60 -3.09 -10.46
N ILE A 211 -3.41 -3.00 -9.85
CA ILE A 211 -2.15 -2.74 -10.55
C ILE A 211 -1.76 -3.94 -11.43
N ASP A 212 -1.92 -5.17 -10.94
CA ASP A 212 -1.69 -6.37 -11.73
C ASP A 212 -2.61 -6.40 -12.96
N GLU A 213 -3.90 -6.09 -12.77
CA GLU A 213 -4.85 -5.98 -13.88
C GLU A 213 -4.43 -4.90 -14.89
N LEU A 214 -4.02 -3.72 -14.41
CA LEU A 214 -3.47 -2.66 -15.26
C LEU A 214 -2.24 -3.14 -16.04
N ASP A 215 -1.30 -3.85 -15.41
CA ASP A 215 -0.10 -4.34 -16.08
C ASP A 215 -0.43 -5.35 -17.19
N THR A 216 -1.40 -6.25 -16.93
CA THR A 216 -1.88 -7.20 -17.95
C THR A 216 -2.51 -6.51 -19.16
N LYS A 217 -3.15 -5.35 -18.96
CA LYS A 217 -3.67 -4.50 -20.04
C LYS A 217 -2.57 -3.64 -20.68
N ALA A 218 -1.54 -3.23 -19.93
CA ALA A 218 -0.47 -2.31 -20.34
C ALA A 218 0.46 -2.93 -21.36
N THR A 219 0.92 -4.15 -21.09
CA THR A 219 1.87 -4.87 -21.92
C THR A 219 1.36 -5.04 -23.37
N PRO A 220 0.18 -5.62 -23.63
CA PRO A 220 -0.32 -5.77 -24.99
C PRO A 220 -0.63 -4.43 -25.65
N LEU A 221 -1.11 -3.43 -24.90
CA LEU A 221 -1.37 -2.09 -25.43
C LEU A 221 -0.08 -1.42 -25.91
N LYS A 222 0.99 -1.49 -25.10
CA LYS A 222 2.32 -0.98 -25.43
C LYS A 222 2.90 -1.65 -26.67
N ASP A 223 2.79 -2.97 -26.77
CA ASP A 223 3.29 -3.72 -27.92
C ASP A 223 2.51 -3.38 -29.20
N ARG A 224 1.19 -3.23 -29.12
CA ARG A 224 0.37 -2.77 -30.25
C ARG A 224 0.72 -1.35 -30.69
N ILE A 225 0.93 -0.42 -29.76
CA ILE A 225 1.38 0.94 -30.07
C ILE A 225 2.76 0.91 -30.75
N ARG A 226 3.69 0.05 -30.30
CA ARG A 226 5.01 -0.11 -30.94
C ARG A 226 4.91 -0.67 -32.34
N ASP A 227 4.10 -1.71 -32.55
CA ASP A 227 3.83 -2.29 -33.88
C ASP A 227 3.21 -1.24 -34.80
N MET A 228 2.17 -0.54 -34.35
CA MET A 228 1.51 0.55 -35.07
C MET A 228 2.48 1.68 -35.45
N ASN A 229 3.35 2.10 -34.53
CA ASN A 229 4.38 3.10 -34.79
C ASN A 229 5.41 2.60 -35.83
N THR A 230 5.77 1.32 -35.78
CA THR A 230 6.67 0.71 -36.75
C THR A 230 6.03 0.67 -38.13
N ARG A 231 4.77 0.24 -38.26
CA ARG A 231 3.99 0.25 -39.51
C ARG A 231 3.87 1.65 -40.10
N THR A 232 3.58 2.64 -39.27
CA THR A 232 3.50 4.05 -39.70
C THR A 232 4.85 4.57 -40.19
N ARG A 233 5.96 4.17 -39.57
CA ARG A 233 7.32 4.54 -40.00
C ARG A 233 7.77 3.81 -41.26
N LEU A 234 7.40 2.54 -41.43
CA LEU A 234 7.67 1.79 -42.66
C LEU A 234 6.93 2.40 -43.85
N ASN A 235 5.73 2.96 -43.63
CA ASN A 235 5.01 3.75 -44.64
C ASN A 235 5.71 5.09 -44.99
N LYS A 236 6.69 5.55 -44.21
CA LYS A 236 7.55 6.71 -44.55
C LYS A 236 8.76 6.36 -45.41
N ILE A 237 9.00 5.10 -45.76
CA ILE A 237 10.17 4.70 -46.54
C ILE A 237 9.70 3.99 -47.81
N HIS A 238 9.34 4.78 -48.82
CA HIS A 238 9.73 4.63 -50.23
C HIS A 238 9.57 5.99 -50.95
N LEU A 239 9.97 7.10 -50.33
CA LEU A 239 10.39 8.27 -51.12
C LEU A 239 11.72 7.87 -51.76
N LYS A 240 11.61 7.18 -52.89
CA LYS A 240 12.70 6.91 -53.82
C LYS A 240 13.40 8.25 -54.01
N LYS A 241 14.62 8.38 -53.46
CA LYS A 241 15.51 9.46 -53.86
C LYS A 241 15.79 9.14 -55.33
N GLU A 242 15.01 9.71 -56.23
CA GLU A 242 15.36 9.81 -57.63
C GLU A 242 16.65 10.62 -57.67
N SER A 243 17.76 9.90 -57.55
CA SER A 243 19.03 10.35 -58.09
C SER A 243 18.75 10.49 -59.59
N ASN A 244 18.48 11.73 -60.01
CA ASN A 244 18.46 12.13 -61.41
C ASN A 244 19.82 11.83 -62.05
N SER A 245 20.09 10.58 -62.41
CA SER A 245 21.30 10.16 -63.12
C SER A 245 21.10 10.08 -64.63
N SER A 246 19.93 10.48 -65.15
CA SER A 246 19.58 10.27 -66.56
C SER A 246 19.68 11.51 -67.46
N VAL A 247 19.96 12.72 -66.95
CA VAL A 247 19.88 13.95 -67.79
C VAL A 247 21.25 14.49 -68.21
N ILE A 248 22.35 14.04 -67.60
CA ILE A 248 23.70 14.55 -67.93
C ILE A 248 24.38 13.73 -69.04
N ASN A 249 23.95 12.50 -69.33
CA ASN A 249 24.63 11.64 -70.32
C ASN A 249 24.14 11.80 -71.77
N ASP A 250 23.02 12.48 -72.03
CA ASP A 250 22.47 12.63 -73.40
C ASP A 250 22.91 13.91 -74.12
N VAL A 251 23.39 14.92 -73.39
CA VAL A 251 23.91 16.15 -74.04
C VAL A 251 25.34 15.92 -74.57
N GLY A 252 26.14 15.08 -73.92
CA GLY A 252 27.50 14.75 -74.35
C GLY A 252 27.58 13.88 -75.62
N SER A 253 26.60 12.99 -75.84
CA SER A 253 26.62 12.09 -77.01
C SER A 253 26.21 12.79 -78.31
N THR A 254 25.41 13.87 -78.20
CA THR A 254 24.90 14.64 -79.34
C THR A 254 25.93 15.64 -79.88
N LEU A 255 26.79 16.19 -79.01
CA LEU A 255 27.90 17.07 -79.38
C LEU A 255 29.06 16.35 -80.06
N ILE A 256 29.29 15.06 -79.75
CA ILE A 256 30.36 14.26 -80.38
C ILE A 256 29.97 13.78 -81.80
N LYS A 257 28.67 13.67 -82.11
CA LYS A 257 28.19 13.28 -83.46
C LYS A 257 28.17 14.42 -84.48
N THR A 258 28.39 15.67 -84.06
CA THR A 258 28.38 16.85 -84.95
C THR A 258 29.78 17.38 -85.27
N MET A 259 30.86 16.73 -84.80
CA MET A 259 32.25 17.10 -85.09
C MET A 259 33.05 16.01 -85.84
N LYS A 260 32.40 15.22 -86.70
CA LYS A 260 33.07 14.38 -87.70
C LYS A 260 32.46 14.59 -89.07
#